data_AF-A0AA36E1Z6-F1
#
_entry.id   AF-A0AA36E1Z6-F1
#
_cell.length_a   1.000
_cell.length_b   1.000
_cell.length_c   1.000
_cell.angle_alpha   90.00
_cell.angle_beta   90.00
_cell.angle_gamma   90.00
#
_symmetry.space_group_name_H-M   'P 1'
#
loop_
_entity.id
_entity.type
_entity.pdbx_description
1 polymer ?
#
loop_
_entity_poly.entity_id
_entity_poly.type
_entity_poly.pdbx_seq_one_letter_code
_entity_poly.pdbx_strand_id
1 'polypeptide(L)'
;MLRLANQVVVSGEENRLQENATVRATRIVVSKVMVVGRRSVTTNTTLMTPVVALSIGWYKGGDRCHKYITINGNGRSVKAMVVDECDSTMGCDGDHDYQPPCPNNIVDASKAVWKALGVSEDNWGDLDITWTE
;
A
#
# COMPACT_ATOMS: atom_id res chain seq x y z
N MET A 1 -25.67 29.47 48.66
CA MET A 1 -25.74 28.02 48.41
C MET A 1 -24.53 27.62 47.59
N LEU A 2 -23.72 26.68 48.11
CA LEU A 2 -22.72 25.94 47.33
C LEU A 2 -23.42 24.98 46.36
N ARG A 3 -22.83 24.75 45.17
CA ARG A 3 -22.33 23.46 44.63
C ARG A 3 -21.92 23.68 43.15
N LEU A 4 -20.61 23.56 42.83
CA LEU A 4 -19.92 22.46 42.10
C LEU A 4 -20.18 22.49 40.56
N ALA A 5 -19.31 22.10 39.62
CA ALA A 5 -17.87 21.97 39.44
C ALA A 5 -17.69 21.45 37.98
N ASN A 6 -16.68 21.96 37.27
CA ASN A 6 -15.79 21.31 36.28
C ASN A 6 -16.28 20.47 35.05
N GLN A 7 -15.56 20.73 33.95
CA GLN A 7 -15.07 19.80 32.89
C GLN A 7 -16.10 19.31 31.85
N VAL A 8 -15.83 19.24 30.53
CA VAL A 8 -14.63 18.77 29.81
C VAL A 8 -14.58 19.42 28.41
N VAL A 9 -13.40 19.85 27.96
CA VAL A 9 -13.09 20.08 26.54
C VAL A 9 -12.95 18.72 25.87
N VAL A 10 -13.81 18.37 24.92
CA VAL A 10 -13.54 17.25 23.99
C VAL A 10 -13.58 17.80 22.57
N SER A 11 -12.45 18.35 22.15
CA SER A 11 -12.09 18.36 20.74
C SER A 11 -11.65 16.93 20.37
N GLY A 12 -12.31 16.30 19.41
CA GLY A 12 -11.72 15.16 18.70
C GLY A 12 -12.41 13.80 18.84
N GLU A 13 -13.72 13.71 18.59
CA GLU A 13 -14.41 12.41 18.47
C GLU A 13 -15.09 12.14 17.12
N GLU A 14 -14.97 13.03 16.13
CA GLU A 14 -15.56 12.80 14.80
C GLU A 14 -14.59 12.17 13.77
N ASN A 15 -13.30 12.04 14.13
CA ASN A 15 -12.27 11.49 13.22
C ASN A 15 -11.88 10.02 13.48
N ARG A 16 -12.41 9.39 14.53
CA ARG A 16 -12.08 8.00 14.90
C ARG A 16 -12.92 6.94 14.17
N LEU A 17 -14.01 7.34 13.52
CA LEU A 17 -14.90 6.40 12.81
C LEU A 17 -14.52 6.22 11.33
N GLN A 18 -13.63 7.06 10.78
CA GLN A 18 -13.03 6.84 9.44
C GLN A 18 -11.72 6.03 9.48
N GLU A 19 -11.11 5.82 10.66
CA GLU A 19 -9.96 4.94 10.85
C GLU A 19 -10.30 3.44 10.71
N ASN A 20 -11.58 3.05 10.66
CA ASN A 20 -11.98 1.63 10.66
C ASN A 20 -12.04 0.96 9.28
N ALA A 21 -11.92 1.72 8.17
CA ALA A 21 -12.07 1.16 6.83
C ALA A 21 -10.79 0.44 6.33
N THR A 22 -9.64 0.66 6.97
CA THR A 22 -8.31 0.23 6.48
C THR A 22 -7.58 -0.74 7.43
N VAL A 23 -8.24 -1.24 8.48
CA VAL A 23 -7.69 -2.24 9.42
C VAL A 23 -8.14 -3.66 9.05
N ARG A 24 -8.18 -3.98 7.75
CA ARG A 24 -8.26 -5.38 7.30
C ARG A 24 -6.87 -5.76 6.84
N ALA A 25 -6.33 -6.84 7.42
CA ALA A 25 -5.03 -7.41 7.05
C ALA A 25 -4.88 -7.39 5.53
N THR A 26 -3.94 -6.58 5.08
CA THR A 26 -3.65 -6.36 3.68
C THR A 26 -2.39 -7.14 3.36
N ARG A 27 -2.32 -7.77 2.20
CA ARG A 27 -1.12 -8.49 1.79
C ARG A 27 -0.25 -7.60 0.92
N ILE A 28 1.03 -7.49 1.25
CA ILE A 28 2.03 -6.94 0.35
C ILE A 28 2.70 -8.08 -0.38
N VAL A 29 2.87 -7.94 -1.70
CA VAL A 29 3.61 -8.90 -2.52
C VAL A 29 4.80 -8.22 -3.18
N VAL A 30 5.80 -9.00 -3.58
CA VAL A 30 6.95 -8.46 -4.31
C VAL A 30 6.60 -8.35 -5.79
N SER A 31 6.70 -7.13 -6.31
CA SER A 31 6.42 -6.87 -7.71
C SER A 31 7.49 -7.47 -8.59
N LYS A 32 7.07 -8.30 -9.54
CA LYS A 32 7.95 -8.86 -10.57
C LYS A 32 8.26 -7.83 -11.65
N VAL A 33 7.31 -6.94 -11.92
CA VAL A 33 7.43 -5.90 -12.95
C VAL A 33 6.77 -4.61 -12.43
N MET A 34 7.59 -3.62 -12.09
CA MET A 34 7.12 -2.26 -11.83
C MET A 34 7.14 -1.46 -13.14
N VAL A 35 5.96 -1.10 -13.65
CA VAL A 35 5.86 -0.19 -14.79
C VAL A 35 5.46 1.18 -14.26
N VAL A 36 6.35 2.16 -14.39
CA VAL A 36 6.01 3.57 -14.16
C VAL A 36 5.80 4.19 -15.55
N GLY A 37 4.57 4.22 -16.02
CA GLY A 37 4.21 4.73 -17.35
C GLY A 37 4.33 3.69 -18.49
N ARG A 38 5.02 4.02 -19.59
CA ARG A 38 5.19 3.13 -20.77
C ARG A 38 6.54 2.40 -20.83
N ARG A 39 7.33 2.44 -19.77
CA ARG A 39 8.65 1.79 -19.73
C ARG A 39 8.68 0.82 -18.57
N SER A 40 9.01 -0.44 -18.87
CA SER A 40 9.43 -1.41 -17.85
C SER A 40 10.68 -0.85 -17.16
N VAL A 41 10.60 -0.61 -15.85
CA VAL A 41 11.64 0.14 -15.13
C VAL A 41 12.72 -0.84 -14.65
N THR A 42 13.79 -0.99 -15.44
CA THR A 42 14.99 -1.77 -15.10
C THR A 42 16.22 -0.90 -14.80
N THR A 43 16.06 0.41 -14.57
CA THR A 43 17.22 1.28 -14.30
C THR A 43 17.66 1.21 -12.84
N ASN A 44 18.96 0.94 -12.59
CA ASN A 44 19.57 0.85 -11.25
C ASN A 44 19.27 2.04 -10.31
N THR A 45 18.92 3.20 -10.87
CA THR A 45 18.65 4.44 -10.13
C THR A 45 17.25 4.47 -9.48
N THR A 46 16.31 3.60 -9.88
CA THR A 46 14.93 3.52 -9.34
C THR A 46 14.73 2.33 -8.38
N LEU A 47 15.72 1.44 -8.26
CA LEU A 47 15.73 0.32 -7.30
C LEU A 47 15.70 0.77 -5.82
N MET A 48 15.92 2.06 -5.56
CA MET A 48 15.90 2.66 -4.22
C MET A 48 14.62 3.42 -3.90
N THR A 49 13.76 3.71 -4.89
CA THR A 49 12.55 4.50 -4.67
C THR A 49 11.41 3.58 -4.24
N PRO A 50 10.82 3.76 -3.04
CA PRO A 50 9.68 2.96 -2.63
C PRO A 50 8.45 3.36 -3.45
N VAL A 51 8.05 2.47 -4.35
CA VAL A 51 6.83 2.59 -5.16
C VAL A 51 5.97 1.34 -5.01
N VAL A 52 4.67 1.47 -5.29
CA VAL A 52 3.66 0.40 -5.20
C VAL A 52 2.59 0.52 -6.28
N ALA A 53 1.96 -0.60 -6.60
CA ALA A 53 0.66 -0.68 -7.27
C ALA A 53 -0.42 -1.12 -6.27
N LEU A 54 -1.65 -0.65 -6.46
CA LEU A 54 -2.79 -0.99 -5.60
C LEU A 54 -3.82 -1.78 -6.39
N SER A 55 -4.46 -2.77 -5.77
CA SER A 55 -5.64 -3.44 -6.35
C SER A 55 -6.69 -2.43 -6.82
N ILE A 56 -7.43 -2.74 -7.90
CA ILE A 56 -8.39 -1.84 -8.57
C ILE A 56 -9.26 -1.01 -7.61
N GLY A 57 -9.90 -1.67 -6.63
CA GLY A 57 -10.77 -0.98 -5.66
C GLY A 57 -10.05 0.05 -4.80
N TRP A 58 -8.77 -0.16 -4.52
CA TRP A 58 -7.90 0.77 -3.81
C TRP A 58 -7.20 1.75 -4.74
N TYR A 59 -6.88 1.40 -5.98
CA TYR A 59 -6.36 2.36 -6.95
C TYR A 59 -7.39 3.44 -7.29
N LYS A 60 -8.68 3.07 -7.26
CA LYS A 60 -9.84 3.96 -7.40
C LYS A 60 -9.74 4.80 -8.68
N GLY A 61 -9.52 4.12 -9.81
CA GLY A 61 -9.46 4.75 -11.14
C GLY A 61 -8.37 5.81 -11.29
N GLY A 62 -7.29 5.71 -10.50
CA GLY A 62 -6.18 6.67 -10.53
C GLY A 62 -6.30 7.81 -9.53
N ASP A 63 -7.35 7.88 -8.71
CA ASP A 63 -7.48 8.89 -7.65
C ASP A 63 -6.28 8.89 -6.67
N ARG A 64 -5.59 7.75 -6.55
CA ARG A 64 -4.38 7.60 -5.71
C ARG A 64 -3.07 7.65 -6.48
N CYS A 65 -3.09 7.77 -7.81
CA CYS A 65 -1.89 7.84 -8.63
C CYS A 65 -1.00 9.02 -8.20
N HIS A 66 0.31 8.77 -8.08
CA HIS A 66 1.33 9.70 -7.57
C HIS A 66 1.08 10.26 -6.16
N LYS A 67 0.13 9.69 -5.41
CA LYS A 67 0.00 9.95 -3.98
C LYS A 67 0.86 8.98 -3.20
N TYR A 68 1.19 9.37 -1.97
CA TYR A 68 1.95 8.53 -1.06
C TYR A 68 1.02 7.79 -0.13
N ILE A 69 1.43 6.58 0.24
CA ILE A 69 0.86 5.83 1.35
C ILE A 69 1.96 5.47 2.33
N THR A 70 1.61 5.30 3.59
CA THR A 70 2.50 4.76 4.63
C THR A 70 2.16 3.31 4.87
N ILE A 71 3.10 2.42 4.60
CA ILE A 71 2.96 0.97 4.78
C ILE A 71 3.63 0.58 6.09
N ASN A 72 2.93 -0.19 6.92
CA ASN A 72 3.46 -0.74 8.17
C ASN A 72 3.50 -2.27 8.06
N GLY A 73 4.68 -2.85 8.33
CA GLY A 73 4.92 -4.29 8.26
C GLY A 73 6.26 -4.65 8.87
N ASN A 74 6.40 -5.88 9.39
CA ASN A 74 7.65 -6.35 10.02
C ASN A 74 8.19 -5.40 11.13
N GLY A 75 7.29 -4.74 11.87
CA GLY A 75 7.65 -3.77 12.90
C GLY A 75 8.27 -2.46 12.39
N ARG A 76 8.23 -2.20 11.07
CA ARG A 76 8.76 -1.01 10.42
C ARG A 76 7.69 -0.33 9.57
N SER A 77 7.98 0.91 9.19
CA SER A 77 7.11 1.71 8.32
C SER A 77 7.90 2.29 7.15
N VAL A 78 7.29 2.36 5.98
CA VAL A 78 7.87 2.97 4.78
C VAL A 78 6.82 3.80 4.04
N LYS A 79 7.23 4.98 3.60
CA LYS A 79 6.43 5.83 2.72
C LYS A 79 6.70 5.44 1.27
N ALA A 80 5.66 5.08 0.53
CA ALA A 80 5.76 4.65 -0.86
C ALA A 80 4.79 5.39 -1.76
N MET A 81 5.20 5.66 -3.00
CA MET A 81 4.36 6.32 -4.00
C MET A 81 3.57 5.29 -4.80
N VAL A 82 2.27 5.53 -4.96
CA VAL A 82 1.40 4.74 -5.83
C VAL A 82 1.66 5.12 -7.28
N VAL A 83 2.04 4.16 -8.11
CA VAL A 83 2.44 4.41 -9.51
C VAL A 83 1.63 3.62 -10.53
N ASP A 84 0.91 2.59 -10.09
CA ASP A 84 0.19 1.69 -10.99
C ASP A 84 -1.02 1.03 -10.31
N GLU A 85 -1.83 0.39 -11.14
CA GLU A 85 -2.95 -0.45 -10.74
C GLU A 85 -2.54 -1.93 -10.81
N CYS A 86 -2.88 -2.70 -9.77
CA CYS A 86 -2.79 -4.16 -9.81
C CYS A 86 -4.13 -4.69 -10.34
N ASP A 87 -4.20 -5.06 -11.62
CA ASP A 87 -5.44 -5.48 -12.28
C ASP A 87 -6.01 -6.74 -11.61
N SER A 88 -7.20 -6.60 -11.02
CA SER A 88 -7.92 -7.67 -10.33
C SER A 88 -9.05 -8.30 -11.14
N THR A 89 -9.20 -7.91 -12.41
CA THR A 89 -10.25 -8.36 -13.34
C THR A 89 -9.72 -9.28 -14.43
N MET A 90 -8.49 -9.03 -14.90
CA MET A 90 -7.89 -9.70 -16.05
C MET A 90 -6.53 -10.31 -15.64
N GLY A 91 -6.10 -11.32 -16.40
CA GLY A 91 -4.91 -12.10 -16.12
C GLY A 91 -4.94 -13.42 -16.89
N CYS A 92 -3.90 -14.23 -16.73
CA CYS A 92 -3.71 -15.49 -17.45
C CYS A 92 -3.66 -15.32 -18.99
N ASP A 93 -3.19 -14.17 -19.46
CA ASP A 93 -3.01 -13.85 -20.88
C ASP A 93 -1.58 -13.33 -21.16
N GLY A 94 -1.26 -13.08 -22.42
CA GLY A 94 0.07 -12.64 -22.83
C GLY A 94 0.44 -11.23 -22.37
N ASP A 95 -0.53 -10.36 -22.12
CA ASP A 95 -0.28 -8.98 -21.66
C ASP A 95 0.07 -8.95 -20.17
N HIS A 96 -0.36 -9.97 -19.41
CA HIS A 96 -0.09 -10.12 -17.98
C HIS A 96 1.00 -11.17 -17.65
N ASP A 97 1.83 -11.55 -18.62
CA ASP A 97 2.84 -12.62 -18.47
C ASP A 97 2.24 -13.95 -17.94
N TYR A 98 0.98 -14.23 -18.29
CA TYR A 98 0.19 -15.36 -17.79
C TYR A 98 0.04 -15.42 -16.27
N GLN A 99 0.24 -14.30 -15.57
CA GLN A 99 -0.01 -14.20 -14.14
C GLN A 99 -1.52 -14.13 -13.87
N PRO A 100 -2.03 -14.78 -12.81
CA PRO A 100 -3.43 -14.71 -12.46
C PRO A 100 -3.83 -13.27 -12.08
N PRO A 101 -5.13 -12.92 -12.16
CA PRO A 101 -5.63 -11.64 -11.71
C PRO A 101 -5.23 -11.34 -10.27
N CYS A 102 -4.92 -10.07 -10.00
CA CYS A 102 -4.52 -9.61 -8.68
C CYS A 102 -5.67 -9.75 -7.68
N PRO A 103 -5.45 -10.25 -6.45
CA PRO A 103 -6.49 -10.19 -5.42
C PRO A 103 -6.88 -8.74 -5.09
N ASN A 104 -8.10 -8.53 -4.57
CA ASN A 104 -8.66 -7.20 -4.32
C ASN A 104 -8.09 -6.48 -3.08
N ASN A 105 -7.15 -7.10 -2.37
CA ASN A 105 -6.58 -6.60 -1.12
C ASN A 105 -5.04 -6.65 -1.11
N ILE A 106 -4.43 -6.30 -2.25
CA ILE A 106 -2.98 -6.37 -2.49
C ILE A 106 -2.38 -4.97 -2.62
N VAL A 107 -1.21 -4.83 -2.00
CA VAL A 107 -0.21 -3.81 -2.34
C VAL A 107 0.92 -4.53 -3.06
N ASP A 108 1.05 -4.32 -4.37
CA ASP A 108 2.17 -4.89 -5.13
C ASP A 108 3.37 -3.93 -5.05
N ALA A 109 4.46 -4.37 -4.43
CA ALA A 109 5.48 -3.47 -3.93
C ALA A 109 6.87 -3.73 -4.50
N SER A 110 7.61 -2.64 -4.67
CA SER A 110 8.97 -2.67 -5.21
C SER A 110 9.93 -3.28 -4.19
N LYS A 111 11.04 -3.82 -4.68
CA LYS A 111 12.14 -4.30 -3.83
C LYS A 111 12.60 -3.26 -2.81
N ALA A 112 12.53 -1.96 -3.13
CA ALA A 112 12.85 -0.87 -2.22
C ALA A 112 11.95 -0.84 -0.98
N VAL A 113 10.64 -1.07 -1.15
CA VAL A 113 9.66 -1.14 -0.06
C VAL A 113 10.02 -2.30 0.88
N TRP A 114 10.26 -3.48 0.32
CA TRP A 114 10.64 -4.67 1.09
C TRP A 114 11.95 -4.48 1.88
N LYS A 115 12.96 -3.86 1.27
CA LYS A 115 14.22 -3.50 1.94
C LYS A 115 14.00 -2.50 3.07
N ALA A 116 13.15 -1.49 2.87
CA ALA A 116 12.84 -0.50 3.90
C ALA A 116 12.06 -1.11 5.09
N LEU A 117 11.15 -2.05 4.81
CA LEU A 117 10.49 -2.87 5.84
C LEU A 117 11.45 -3.85 6.54
N GLY A 118 12.70 -3.96 6.10
CA GLY A 118 13.72 -4.78 6.75
C GLY A 118 13.46 -6.27 6.63
N VAL A 119 12.72 -6.70 5.61
CA VAL A 119 12.49 -8.12 5.33
C VAL A 119 13.67 -8.64 4.52
N SER A 120 14.30 -9.72 4.96
CA SER A 120 15.38 -10.38 4.22
C SER A 120 14.88 -10.92 2.88
N GLU A 121 15.71 -10.88 1.84
CA GLU A 121 15.31 -11.28 0.47
C GLU A 121 14.79 -12.73 0.41
N ASP A 122 15.34 -13.64 1.23
CA ASP A 122 14.87 -15.03 1.35
C ASP A 122 13.44 -15.18 1.89
N ASN A 123 12.91 -14.12 2.52
CA ASN A 123 11.55 -14.08 3.07
C ASN A 123 10.63 -13.18 2.25
N TRP A 124 11.02 -12.80 1.03
CA TRP A 124 10.14 -12.08 0.12
C TRP A 124 9.15 -13.03 -0.53
N GLY A 125 7.89 -12.60 -0.61
CA GLY A 125 6.80 -13.39 -1.17
C GLY A 125 5.49 -12.69 -0.87
N ASP A 126 4.97 -12.91 0.33
CA ASP A 126 3.85 -12.18 0.90
C ASP A 126 4.08 -11.85 2.38
N LEU A 127 3.57 -10.69 2.80
CA LEU A 127 3.61 -10.25 4.20
C LEU A 127 2.29 -9.55 4.54
N ASP A 128 1.79 -9.79 5.75
CA ASP A 128 0.66 -9.03 6.27
C ASP A 128 1.11 -7.63 6.69
N ILE A 129 0.41 -6.63 6.16
CA ILE A 129 0.66 -5.21 6.39
C ILE A 129 -0.62 -4.46 6.73
N THR A 130 -0.45 -3.23 7.21
CA THR A 130 -1.47 -2.19 7.15
C THR A 130 -0.93 -1.00 6.36
N TRP A 131 -1.80 -0.16 5.84
CA TRP A 131 -1.38 1.09 5.21
C TRP A 131 -2.38 2.22 5.44
N THR A 132 -1.90 3.45 5.34
CA THR A 132 -2.72 4.67 5.42
C THR A 132 -2.29 5.65 4.33
N GLU A 133 -3.18 6.56 3.94
CA GLU A 133 -2.84 7.73 3.10
C GLU A 133 -2.07 8.79 3.91
#